data_AF-A0A2T0H0K1-F1
#
_entry.id   AF-A0A2T0H0K1-F1
#
_cell.length_a   1.000
_cell.length_b   1.000
_cell.length_c   1.000
_cell.angle_alpha   90.00
_cell.angle_beta   90.00
_cell.angle_gamma   90.00
#
_symmetry.space_group_name_H-M   'P 1'
#
loop_
_entity.id
_entity.type
_entity.pdbx_description
1 polymer ?
#
loop_
_entity_poly.entity_id
_entity_poly.type
_entity_poly.pdbx_seq_one_letter_code
_entity_poly.pdbx_strand_id
1 'polypeptide(L)'
;MTSSGDAEGGYEARLLRLVARGFQFVQSSDAAGEPEAIVGVRGHDNVIDVIQLESEDHVVATRMPSSEENIYRPSTIRWRTSGTVYEVIDRLLALPDDHTPGSLLVAAGS
;
A
#
# COMPACT_ATOMS: atom_id res chain seq x y z
N MET A 1 29.66 -3.70 -17.82
CA MET A 1 28.38 -4.40 -18.00
C MET A 1 27.97 -5.00 -16.66
N THR A 2 27.46 -4.18 -15.77
CA THR A 2 26.73 -4.57 -14.56
C THR A 2 25.68 -3.47 -14.41
N SER A 3 24.44 -3.80 -14.05
CA SER A 3 23.56 -2.95 -13.22
C SER A 3 22.07 -3.28 -13.33
N SER A 4 21.61 -4.11 -14.28
CA SER A 4 20.18 -4.49 -14.29
C SER A 4 19.85 -5.54 -13.22
N GLY A 5 20.67 -6.57 -13.00
CA GLY A 5 20.34 -7.67 -12.07
C GLY A 5 20.34 -7.32 -10.58
N ASP A 6 21.14 -6.34 -10.14
CA ASP A 6 21.17 -5.89 -8.73
C ASP A 6 19.96 -5.03 -8.37
N ALA A 7 19.49 -4.19 -9.32
CA ALA A 7 18.29 -3.39 -9.17
C ALA A 7 17.03 -4.26 -9.15
N GLU A 8 16.93 -5.24 -10.06
CA GLU A 8 15.83 -6.21 -10.13
C GLU A 8 15.71 -7.04 -8.83
N GLY A 9 16.84 -7.50 -8.28
CA GLY A 9 16.86 -8.22 -7.00
C GLY A 9 16.43 -7.34 -5.81
N GLY A 10 16.76 -6.04 -5.85
CA GLY A 10 16.33 -5.07 -4.85
C GLY A 10 14.84 -4.73 -4.92
N TYR A 11 14.27 -4.66 -6.13
CA TYR A 11 12.84 -4.42 -6.35
C TYR A 11 12.01 -5.62 -5.93
N GLU A 12 12.36 -6.82 -6.38
CA GLU A 12 11.65 -8.06 -6.05
C GLU A 12 11.64 -8.33 -4.55
N ALA A 13 12.78 -8.15 -3.87
CA ALA A 13 12.86 -8.32 -2.41
C ALA A 13 11.94 -7.37 -1.63
N ARG A 14 11.74 -6.14 -2.13
CA ARG A 14 10.83 -5.16 -1.51
C ARG A 14 9.36 -5.50 -1.73
N LEU A 15 9.01 -5.96 -2.92
CA LEU A 15 7.66 -6.47 -3.19
C LEU A 15 7.35 -7.68 -2.31
N LEU A 16 8.28 -8.64 -2.20
CA LEU A 16 8.11 -9.81 -1.34
C LEU A 16 7.94 -9.42 0.13
N ARG A 17 8.59 -8.35 0.60
CA ARG A 17 8.35 -7.81 1.95
C ARG A 17 6.95 -7.24 2.12
N LEU A 18 6.40 -6.56 1.11
CA LEU A 18 5.01 -6.09 1.15
C LEU A 18 4.04 -7.28 1.15
N VAL A 19 4.27 -8.30 0.31
CA VAL A 19 3.46 -9.54 0.32
C VAL A 19 3.53 -10.22 1.68
N ALA A 20 4.72 -10.34 2.28
CA ALA A 20 4.90 -10.92 3.62
C ALA A 20 4.18 -10.11 4.71
N ARG A 21 3.98 -8.81 4.50
CA ARG A 21 3.18 -7.96 5.40
C ARG A 21 1.67 -8.13 5.19
N GLY A 22 1.24 -8.74 4.09
CA GLY A 22 -0.16 -8.99 3.77
C GLY A 22 -0.72 -8.12 2.63
N PHE A 23 0.14 -7.44 1.86
CA PHE A 23 -0.31 -6.77 0.64
C PHE A 23 -0.72 -7.79 -0.42
N GLN A 24 -1.86 -7.53 -1.03
CA GLN A 24 -2.34 -8.22 -2.23
C GLN A 24 -2.18 -7.28 -3.42
N PHE A 25 -1.55 -7.76 -4.48
CA PHE A 25 -1.33 -6.97 -5.69
C PHE A 25 -2.31 -7.38 -6.79
N VAL A 26 -2.89 -6.39 -7.44
CA VAL A 26 -3.75 -6.52 -8.61
C VAL A 26 -3.20 -5.64 -9.72
N GLN A 27 -3.17 -6.18 -10.94
CA GLN A 27 -2.90 -5.37 -12.11
C GLN A 27 -4.15 -4.55 -12.41
N SER A 28 -4.02 -3.23 -12.36
CA SER A 28 -5.07 -2.31 -12.79
C SER A 28 -4.92 -2.06 -14.28
N SER A 29 -6.04 -2.15 -14.98
CA SER A 29 -6.13 -1.87 -16.40
C SER A 29 -6.87 -0.56 -16.65
N ASP A 30 -6.50 0.12 -17.73
CA ASP A 30 -7.21 1.31 -18.20
C ASP A 30 -8.58 0.95 -18.81
N ALA A 31 -9.31 1.96 -19.29
CA ALA A 31 -10.61 1.77 -19.96
C ALA A 31 -10.55 0.90 -21.23
N ALA A 32 -9.39 0.79 -21.88
CA ALA A 32 -9.15 -0.11 -23.00
C ALA A 32 -8.77 -1.54 -22.58
N GLY A 33 -8.52 -1.78 -21.29
CA GLY A 33 -8.09 -3.06 -20.75
C GLY A 33 -6.57 -3.24 -20.72
N GLU A 34 -5.80 -2.22 -21.13
CA GLU A 34 -4.35 -2.26 -21.13
C GLU A 34 -3.81 -2.05 -19.71
N PRO A 35 -2.71 -2.72 -19.33
CA PRO A 35 -2.15 -2.59 -17.99
C PRO A 35 -1.63 -1.16 -17.76
N GLU A 36 -2.24 -0.45 -16.81
CA GLU A 36 -1.91 0.94 -16.48
C GLU A 36 -0.99 1.02 -15.25
N ALA A 37 -1.28 0.21 -14.22
CA ALA A 37 -0.55 0.24 -12.97
C ALA A 37 -0.64 -1.09 -12.22
N ILE A 38 0.28 -1.33 -11.28
CA ILE A 38 0.14 -2.38 -10.28
C ILE A 38 -0.37 -1.73 -9.00
N VAL A 39 -1.48 -2.23 -8.45
CA VAL A 39 -2.07 -1.72 -7.21
C VAL A 39 -1.92 -2.78 -6.13
N GLY A 40 -1.18 -2.44 -5.07
CA GLY A 40 -1.09 -3.23 -3.85
C GLY A 40 -2.07 -2.71 -2.80
N VAL A 41 -2.89 -3.59 -2.22
CA VAL A 41 -3.85 -3.25 -1.18
C VAL A 41 -3.64 -4.14 0.04
N ARG A 42 -3.67 -3.54 1.22
CA ARG A 42 -3.63 -4.24 2.51
C ARG A 42 -4.60 -3.59 3.49
N GLY A 43 -5.72 -4.27 3.76
CA GLY A 43 -6.57 -3.93 4.90
C GLY A 43 -6.02 -4.56 6.17
N HIS A 44 -5.83 -3.77 7.23
CA HIS A 44 -5.49 -4.28 8.55
C HIS A 44 -5.99 -3.35 9.66
N ASP A 45 -6.33 -3.94 10.81
CA ASP A 45 -6.92 -3.23 11.96
C ASP A 45 -8.12 -2.36 11.53
N ASN A 46 -7.95 -1.02 11.52
CA ASN A 46 -8.97 -0.05 11.12
C ASN A 46 -8.48 0.88 9.99
N VAL A 47 -7.48 0.44 9.23
CA VAL A 47 -6.91 1.17 8.09
C VAL A 47 -6.75 0.28 6.87
N ILE A 48 -6.69 0.92 5.71
CA ILE A 48 -6.35 0.30 4.45
C ILE A 48 -5.12 1.04 3.92
N ASP A 49 -4.07 0.28 3.64
CA ASP A 49 -2.91 0.74 2.91
C ASP A 49 -3.06 0.39 1.44
N VAL A 50 -2.92 1.40 0.58
CA VAL A 50 -2.95 1.25 -0.87
C VAL A 50 -1.63 1.80 -1.42
N ILE A 51 -0.97 1.03 -2.27
CA ILE A 51 0.19 1.46 -3.06
C ILE A 51 -0.13 1.30 -4.54
N GLN A 52 0.07 2.35 -5.32
CA GLN A 52 -0.11 2.38 -6.76
C GLN A 52 1.26 2.56 -7.39
N LEU A 53 1.68 1.57 -8.17
CA LEU A 53 2.92 1.57 -8.93
C LEU A 53 2.55 1.81 -10.40
N GLU A 54 2.57 3.07 -10.82
CA GLU A 54 2.33 3.47 -12.21
C GLU A 54 3.63 3.38 -13.02
N SER A 55 4.76 3.75 -12.40
CA SER A 55 6.10 3.62 -12.96
C SER A 55 7.13 3.59 -11.83
N GLU A 56 8.38 3.24 -12.13
CA GLU A 56 9.46 3.17 -11.13
C GLU A 56 9.68 4.51 -10.39
N ASP A 57 9.50 5.64 -11.08
CA ASP A 57 9.62 6.99 -10.51
C ASP A 57 8.28 7.60 -10.06
N HIS A 58 7.17 6.92 -10.37
CA HIS A 58 5.83 7.39 -10.07
C HIS A 58 5.05 6.33 -9.29
N VAL A 59 5.30 6.34 -7.99
CA VAL A 59 4.61 5.49 -7.03
C VAL A 59 3.90 6.37 -6.01
N VAL A 60 2.67 6.00 -5.66
CA VAL A 60 1.88 6.68 -4.64
C VAL A 60 1.40 5.66 -3.63
N ALA A 61 1.70 5.88 -2.35
CA ALA A 61 1.14 5.11 -1.26
C ALA A 61 0.24 5.98 -0.38
N THR A 62 -0.91 5.44 0.00
CA THR A 62 -1.94 6.12 0.79
C THR A 62 -2.46 5.17 1.86
N ARG A 63 -2.48 5.64 3.11
CA ARG A 63 -3.19 5.01 4.22
C ARG A 63 -4.47 5.78 4.49
N MET A 64 -5.57 5.05 4.55
CA MET A 64 -6.91 5.60 4.76
C MET A 64 -7.68 4.76 5.79
N PRO A 65 -8.74 5.30 6.42
CA PRO A 65 -9.59 4.50 7.29
C PRO A 65 -10.23 3.33 6.55
N SER A 66 -10.46 2.20 7.23
CA SER A 66 -11.18 1.04 6.65
C SER A 66 -12.65 1.33 6.35
N SER A 67 -13.20 2.43 6.87
CA SER A 67 -14.55 2.90 6.60
C SER A 67 -14.69 3.65 5.26
N GLU A 68 -13.61 3.82 4.50
CA GLU A 68 -13.68 4.46 3.19
C GLU A 68 -14.45 3.60 2.18
N GLU A 69 -15.45 4.19 1.54
CA GLU A 69 -16.27 3.51 0.53
C GLU A 69 -15.52 3.30 -0.79
N ASN A 70 -14.57 4.17 -1.12
CA ASN A 70 -13.79 4.09 -2.35
C ASN A 70 -12.30 4.30 -2.10
N ILE A 71 -11.52 3.22 -2.18
CA ILE A 71 -10.08 3.24 -1.94
C ILE A 71 -9.27 3.94 -3.04
N TYR A 72 -9.82 4.11 -4.25
CA TYR A 72 -9.18 4.81 -5.36
C TYR A 72 -9.44 6.31 -5.32
N ARG A 73 -10.50 6.75 -4.64
CA ARG A 73 -10.81 8.16 -4.37
C ARG A 73 -11.22 8.33 -2.91
N PRO A 74 -10.29 8.16 -1.96
CA PRO A 74 -10.61 8.29 -0.56
C PRO A 74 -10.97 9.73 -0.22
N SER A 75 -12.02 9.89 0.58
CA SER A 75 -12.40 11.19 1.14
C SER A 75 -11.52 11.54 2.34
N THR A 76 -11.07 10.54 3.09
CA THR A 76 -10.21 10.71 4.26
C THR A 76 -8.85 10.04 4.07
N ILE A 77 -7.78 10.83 4.19
CA ILE A 77 -6.40 10.35 4.08
C ILE A 77 -5.73 10.52 5.45
N ARG A 78 -5.21 9.43 6.02
CA ARG A 78 -4.43 9.47 7.26
C ARG A 78 -2.95 9.67 7.01
N TRP A 79 -2.44 9.11 5.90
CA TRP A 79 -1.07 9.30 5.48
C TRP A 79 -0.98 9.11 3.96
N ARG A 80 -0.12 9.88 3.30
CA ARG A 80 0.16 9.75 1.87
C ARG A 80 1.59 10.14 1.57
N THR A 81 2.23 9.41 0.67
CA THR A 81 3.54 9.76 0.11
C THR A 81 3.55 9.42 -1.38
N SER A 82 4.40 10.11 -2.12
CA SER A 82 4.69 9.82 -3.53
C SER A 82 6.19 9.95 -3.80
N GLY A 83 6.67 9.29 -4.85
CA GLY A 83 8.07 9.34 -5.26
C GLY A 83 8.48 8.07 -5.99
N THR A 84 9.77 7.76 -5.92
CA THR A 84 10.30 6.51 -6.49
C THR A 84 9.79 5.29 -5.74
N VAL A 85 9.75 4.15 -6.43
CA VAL A 85 9.31 2.87 -5.88
C VAL A 85 10.07 2.50 -4.61
N TYR A 86 11.38 2.77 -4.58
CA TYR A 86 12.22 2.47 -3.43
C TYR A 86 11.84 3.33 -2.23
N GLU A 87 11.77 4.65 -2.42
CA GLU A 87 11.43 5.57 -1.34
C GLU A 87 10.03 5.34 -0.78
N VAL A 88 9.06 5.08 -1.65
CA VAL A 88 7.67 4.89 -1.25
C VAL A 88 7.49 3.57 -0.50
N ILE A 89 8.07 2.47 -1.01
CA ILE A 89 7.99 1.18 -0.31
C ILE A 89 8.73 1.24 1.03
N ASP A 90 9.91 1.85 1.09
CA ASP A 90 10.66 1.95 2.35
C ASP A 90 9.89 2.81 3.38
N ARG A 91 9.25 3.91 2.96
CA ARG A 91 8.38 4.70 3.84
C ARG A 91 7.13 3.94 4.28
N LEU A 92 6.50 3.19 3.38
CA LEU A 92 5.33 2.38 3.68
C LEU A 92 5.66 1.26 4.67
N LEU A 93 6.82 0.60 4.50
CA LEU A 93 7.32 -0.41 5.43
C LEU A 93 7.77 0.16 6.77
N ALA A 94 8.20 1.42 6.82
CA ALA A 94 8.54 2.12 8.06
C ALA A 94 7.32 2.51 8.88
N LEU A 95 6.10 2.51 8.30
CA LEU A 95 4.90 2.76 9.07
C LEU A 95 4.71 1.65 10.11
N PRO A 96 4.33 2.02 11.36
CA PRO A 96 3.91 1.01 12.31
C PRO A 96 2.66 0.31 11.74
N ASP A 97 2.56 -0.98 12.00
CA ASP A 97 1.25 -1.61 12.01
C ASP A 97 0.45 -0.89 13.10
N ASP A 98 -0.61 -0.21 12.71
CA ASP A 98 -1.54 0.47 13.61
C ASP A 98 -2.35 -0.60 14.34
N HIS A 99 -1.65 -1.45 15.07
CA HIS A 99 -2.22 -2.33 16.05
C HIS A 99 -2.64 -1.40 17.18
N THR A 100 -3.83 -0.82 17.08
CA THR A 100 -4.50 -0.27 18.24
C THR A 100 -5.13 -1.47 18.96
N PRO A 101 -4.50 -2.10 19.96
CA PRO A 101 -5.19 -3.08 20.77
C PRO A 101 -6.32 -2.37 21.52
N GLY A 102 -7.56 -2.69 21.16
CA GLY A 102 -8.74 -2.43 21.98
C GLY A 102 -9.39 -1.06 21.77
N SER A 103 -10.48 -1.07 21.00
CA SER A 103 -11.68 -0.36 21.43
C SER A 103 -12.85 -1.34 21.42
N LEU A 104 -12.71 -2.39 22.24
CA LEU A 104 -13.85 -3.18 22.67
C LEU A 104 -14.55 -2.31 23.71
N LEU A 105 -15.48 -1.47 23.27
CA LEU A 105 -16.43 -0.81 24.15
C LEU A 105 -17.26 -1.92 24.79
N VAL A 106 -16.77 -2.50 25.88
CA VAL A 106 -17.59 -3.32 26.76
C VAL A 106 -18.61 -2.35 27.36
N ALA A 107 -19.81 -2.37 26.78
CA ALA A 107 -20.97 -1.76 27.40
C ALA A 107 -21.23 -2.52 28.71
N ALA A 108 -20.63 -2.04 29.79
CA ALA A 108 -21.03 -2.39 31.13
C ALA A 108 -22.35 -1.68 31.41
N GLY A 109 -23.41 -2.47 31.56
CA GLY A 109 -24.62 -2.08 32.28
C GLY A 109 -25.85 -1.82 31.41
N SER A 110 -26.81 -2.72 31.46
CA SER A 110 -27.94 -2.60 32.40
C SER A 110 -28.66 -3.94 32.55
#